data_AF-A0A7Y0HRG9-F1
#
_entry.id   AF-A0A7Y0HRG9-F1
#
_cell.length_a   1.000
_cell.length_b   1.000
_cell.length_c   1.000
_cell.angle_alpha   90.00
_cell.angle_beta   90.00
_cell.angle_gamma   90.00
#
_symmetry.space_group_name_H-M   'P 1'
#
loop_
_entity.id
_entity.type
_entity.pdbx_description
1 polymer ?
#
loop_
_entity_poly.entity_id
_entity_poly.type
_entity_poly.pdbx_seq_one_letter_code
_entity_poly.pdbx_strand_id
1 'polypeptide(L)'
;MQWLSRRVGGRANRRTSRFGSFGSRRGQSQRGPAWRGRIWRRLVRAAVAAVMAGLLCALSTLFIVGSGAADLYMHGLRRDTVSADGDNPFTDRVLYVDDDSSAAHAAEDKNADETSRAAAAQLASVPSSIWLEPDKLPPTRVGPAVTAVMKQAAYTGTMPVFVVYGIPGRDCGGYSASDMRDDEYVAWVQEIVDAVSAWQGVVPAVIVEPDALAMMTDCPALESKMPLLTIAVRALATSGAAVYIDAGHSGWVDAETMASLLLRAGVENVRGFSLNVSNYNVTAAERAYGEQLSQLTGGRYVIDTSRNGNGHGNEPDSAWCNVSGARVGEEPGATTYGAQDAALWIKTPGESDGTCNAGPQAGQWWPEQAESLLGWS
;
A
#
# COMPACT_ATOMS: atom_id res chain seq x y z
N MET A 1 -11.54 -21.75 57.54
CA MET A 1 -11.79 -20.71 58.57
C MET A 1 -12.30 -19.48 57.81
N GLN A 2 -13.41 -18.82 58.17
CA GLN A 2 -13.73 -18.11 59.43
C GLN A 2 -12.79 -16.92 59.71
N TRP A 3 -13.27 -15.71 60.06
CA TRP A 3 -14.66 -15.19 60.10
C TRP A 3 -14.68 -13.64 59.99
N LEU A 4 -15.90 -13.11 59.95
CA LEU A 4 -16.42 -11.74 60.17
C LEU A 4 -15.59 -10.75 61.06
N SER A 5 -15.86 -9.43 61.13
CA SER A 5 -17.19 -8.78 61.17
C SER A 5 -17.21 -7.24 60.99
N ARG A 6 -18.28 -6.72 60.34
CA ARG A 6 -19.27 -5.69 60.81
C ARG A 6 -18.73 -4.32 61.31
N ARG A 7 -19.50 -3.27 61.67
CA ARG A 7 -20.94 -2.93 61.93
C ARG A 7 -21.03 -1.38 61.72
N VAL A 8 -22.12 -0.61 61.49
CA VAL A 8 -23.60 -0.61 61.55
C VAL A 8 -24.09 0.06 60.20
N GLY A 9 -25.32 0.22 59.70
CA GLY A 9 -26.73 0.19 60.15
C GLY A 9 -27.33 1.62 60.24
N GLY A 10 -28.62 1.91 59.98
CA GLY A 10 -29.76 1.03 59.63
C GLY A 10 -30.99 1.79 59.09
N ARG A 11 -32.11 1.09 58.90
CA ARG A 11 -33.39 1.60 58.33
C ARG A 11 -34.31 2.22 59.41
N ALA A 12 -35.23 3.14 59.04
CA ALA A 12 -36.69 2.84 58.96
C ALA A 12 -37.67 4.06 58.97
N ASN A 13 -38.32 4.32 57.82
CA ASN A 13 -39.78 4.21 57.59
C ASN A 13 -40.81 4.54 58.72
N ARG A 14 -41.65 5.58 58.53
CA ARG A 14 -43.11 5.73 58.87
C ARG A 14 -43.59 7.14 58.45
N ARG A 15 -44.71 7.38 57.73
CA ARG A 15 -46.17 7.16 57.93
C ARG A 15 -46.94 8.32 58.61
N THR A 16 -47.65 9.10 57.78
CA THR A 16 -49.08 9.51 57.90
C THR A 16 -49.64 10.17 59.18
N SER A 17 -50.25 11.38 59.05
CA SER A 17 -51.72 11.60 59.02
C SER A 17 -52.24 12.88 59.72
N ARG A 18 -53.40 13.41 59.26
CA ARG A 18 -54.38 14.27 59.99
C ARG A 18 -53.87 15.67 60.41
N PHE A 19 -54.70 16.68 60.77
CA PHE A 19 -56.14 16.98 60.61
C PHE A 19 -56.29 18.52 60.66
N GLY A 20 -57.44 19.11 60.25
CA GLY A 20 -57.78 20.49 60.65
C GLY A 20 -58.68 21.25 59.68
N SER A 21 -59.74 21.87 60.20
CA SER A 21 -60.65 22.78 59.48
C SER A 21 -60.93 23.99 60.37
N PHE A 22 -60.99 25.19 59.78
CA PHE A 22 -62.08 26.19 59.88
C PHE A 22 -61.64 27.47 59.14
N GLY A 23 -62.58 28.35 58.77
CA GLY A 23 -62.28 29.53 57.93
C GLY A 23 -63.03 30.80 58.35
N SER A 24 -62.70 31.92 57.70
CA SER A 24 -63.38 33.21 57.87
C SER A 24 -63.50 33.97 56.52
N ARG A 25 -63.98 35.22 56.53
CA ARG A 25 -64.64 35.87 55.37
C ARG A 25 -63.87 37.04 54.75
N ARG A 26 -64.01 37.16 53.42
CA ARG A 26 -64.07 38.37 52.57
C ARG A 26 -63.00 39.48 52.78
N GLY A 27 -62.16 39.65 51.75
CA GLY A 27 -61.65 40.96 51.31
C GLY A 27 -61.72 41.03 49.78
N GLN A 28 -62.13 42.18 49.21
CA GLN A 28 -62.24 42.36 47.75
C GLN A 28 -61.13 43.26 47.22
N SER A 29 -60.45 42.84 46.15
CA SER A 29 -59.88 43.76 45.15
C SER A 29 -59.73 43.07 43.78
N GLN A 30 -59.73 43.90 42.75
CA GLN A 30 -60.07 43.61 41.35
C GLN A 30 -59.14 42.60 40.65
N ARG A 31 -59.71 41.77 39.76
CA ARG A 31 -58.95 40.91 38.82
C ARG A 31 -58.73 41.64 37.48
N GLY A 32 -57.48 41.95 37.15
CA GLY A 32 -57.10 42.32 35.77
C GLY A 32 -57.15 41.11 34.81
N PRO A 33 -57.35 41.30 33.48
CA PRO A 33 -57.52 40.17 32.54
C PRO A 33 -56.24 39.36 32.30
N ALA A 34 -56.08 38.24 33.02
CA ALA A 34 -54.96 37.30 32.92
C ALA A 34 -54.91 36.46 31.60
N TRP A 35 -55.27 37.08 30.47
CA TRP A 35 -55.40 36.47 29.15
C TRP A 35 -54.26 36.92 28.20
N ARG A 36 -54.05 38.24 28.06
CA ARG A 36 -53.04 38.82 27.15
C ARG A 36 -51.62 38.26 27.38
N GLY A 37 -51.18 38.15 28.63
CA GLY A 37 -49.84 37.65 28.98
C GLY A 37 -49.58 36.18 28.63
N ARG A 38 -50.61 35.33 28.49
CA ARG A 38 -50.44 33.92 28.08
C ARG A 38 -50.34 33.75 26.57
N ILE A 39 -51.04 34.59 25.81
CA ILE A 39 -50.94 34.61 24.34
C ILE A 39 -49.57 35.14 23.91
N TRP A 40 -49.13 36.28 24.48
CA TRP A 40 -47.84 36.88 24.15
C TRP A 40 -46.66 35.93 24.44
N ARG A 41 -46.67 35.25 25.60
CA ARG A 41 -45.65 34.22 25.93
C ARG A 41 -45.70 32.98 25.04
N ARG A 42 -46.83 32.65 24.39
CA ARG A 42 -46.91 31.57 23.39
C ARG A 42 -46.34 32.04 22.05
N LEU A 43 -46.68 33.24 21.59
CA LEU A 43 -46.17 33.81 20.34
C LEU A 43 -44.64 33.99 20.36
N VAL A 44 -44.08 34.54 21.44
CA VAL A 44 -42.63 34.69 21.59
C VAL A 44 -41.91 33.34 21.59
N ARG A 45 -42.47 32.30 22.24
CA ARG A 45 -41.89 30.95 22.21
C ARG A 45 -41.95 30.31 20.82
N ALA A 46 -43.03 30.52 20.07
CA ALA A 46 -43.14 30.05 18.69
C ALA A 46 -42.12 30.74 17.76
N ALA A 47 -41.95 32.06 17.90
CA ALA A 47 -40.96 32.81 17.13
C ALA A 47 -39.52 32.36 17.41
N VAL A 48 -39.14 32.19 18.69
CA VAL A 48 -37.80 31.69 19.06
C VAL A 48 -37.58 30.26 18.55
N ALA A 49 -38.59 29.38 18.64
CA ALA A 49 -38.48 28.02 18.11
C ALA A 49 -38.30 28.00 16.57
N ALA A 50 -39.01 28.87 15.84
CA ALA A 50 -38.85 29.00 14.39
C ALA A 50 -37.47 29.52 13.98
N VAL A 51 -36.93 30.51 14.69
CA VAL A 51 -35.57 31.04 14.43
C VAL A 51 -34.50 29.99 14.74
N MET A 52 -34.61 29.26 15.86
CA MET A 52 -33.69 28.18 16.20
C MET A 52 -33.74 27.03 15.19
N ALA A 53 -34.93 26.65 14.72
CA ALA A 53 -35.09 25.63 13.67
C ALA A 53 -34.49 26.10 12.34
N GLY A 54 -34.71 27.36 11.94
CA GLY A 54 -34.10 27.94 10.75
C GLY A 54 -32.58 27.97 10.79
N LEU A 55 -31.99 28.34 11.93
CA LEU A 55 -30.54 28.34 12.13
C LEU A 55 -29.95 26.92 12.12
N LEU A 56 -30.63 25.95 12.72
CA LEU A 56 -30.21 24.54 12.68
C LEU A 56 -30.26 23.98 11.25
N CYS A 57 -31.31 24.28 10.48
CA CYS A 57 -31.39 23.89 9.07
C CYS A 57 -30.31 24.57 8.21
N ALA A 58 -30.02 25.86 8.44
CA ALA A 58 -28.97 26.58 7.73
C ALA A 58 -27.57 26.03 8.02
N LEU A 59 -27.29 25.69 9.29
CA LEU A 59 -26.02 25.05 9.68
C LEU A 59 -25.89 23.63 9.11
N SER A 60 -26.96 22.85 9.09
CA SER A 60 -26.92 21.52 8.48
C SER A 60 -26.77 21.56 6.97
N THR A 61 -27.39 22.52 6.26
CA THR A 61 -27.17 22.66 4.81
C THR A 61 -25.76 23.13 4.47
N LEU A 62 -25.15 24.04 5.26
CA LEU A 62 -23.74 24.38 5.07
C LEU A 62 -22.81 23.19 5.30
N PHE A 63 -23.05 22.36 6.31
CA PHE A 63 -22.26 21.13 6.53
C PHE A 63 -22.42 20.13 5.39
N ILE A 64 -23.65 19.85 4.95
CA ILE A 64 -23.91 18.89 3.86
C ILE A 64 -23.29 19.36 2.54
N VAL A 65 -23.38 20.65 2.20
CA VAL A 65 -22.73 21.20 1.00
C VAL A 65 -21.21 21.24 1.14
N GLY A 66 -20.68 21.56 2.32
CA GLY A 66 -19.23 21.56 2.58
C GLY A 66 -18.61 20.16 2.46
N SER A 67 -19.20 19.14 3.09
CA SER A 67 -18.76 17.75 2.97
C SER A 67 -18.93 17.23 1.54
N GLY A 68 -20.11 17.39 0.94
CA GLY A 68 -20.37 16.90 -0.42
C GLY A 68 -19.50 17.57 -1.48
N ALA A 69 -19.12 18.84 -1.30
CA ALA A 69 -18.16 19.52 -2.18
C ALA A 69 -16.73 19.01 -1.98
N ALA A 70 -16.31 18.71 -0.75
CA ALA A 70 -15.00 18.10 -0.48
C ALA A 70 -14.92 16.68 -1.05
N ASP A 71 -15.94 15.85 -0.83
CA ASP A 71 -16.02 14.49 -1.38
C ASP A 71 -16.01 14.52 -2.92
N LEU A 72 -16.78 15.41 -3.56
CA LEU A 72 -16.77 15.56 -5.03
C LEU A 72 -15.42 16.08 -5.56
N TYR A 73 -14.72 16.94 -4.82
CA TYR A 73 -13.40 17.46 -5.23
C TYR A 73 -12.32 16.38 -5.09
N MET A 74 -12.38 15.53 -4.06
CA MET A 74 -11.47 14.39 -3.88
C MET A 74 -11.79 13.23 -4.84
N HIS A 75 -13.06 12.92 -5.09
CA HIS A 75 -13.45 11.94 -6.10
C HIS A 75 -13.10 12.39 -7.53
N GLY A 76 -13.15 13.70 -7.81
CA GLY A 76 -12.70 14.28 -9.09
C GLY A 76 -11.18 14.26 -9.32
N LEU A 77 -10.39 13.80 -8.34
CA LEU A 77 -8.93 13.67 -8.44
C LEU A 77 -8.43 12.22 -8.46
N ARG A 78 -9.26 11.23 -8.12
CA ARG A 78 -8.91 9.81 -8.30
C ARG A 78 -8.80 9.49 -9.79
N ARG A 79 -7.78 8.73 -10.16
CA ARG A 79 -7.56 8.26 -11.52
C ARG A 79 -7.58 6.74 -11.53
N ASP A 80 -8.39 6.16 -12.41
CA ASP A 80 -8.28 4.74 -12.68
C ASP A 80 -6.87 4.42 -13.18
N THR A 81 -6.29 3.32 -12.68
CA THR A 81 -5.01 2.75 -13.11
C THR A 81 -4.97 2.47 -14.61
N VAL A 82 -3.78 2.34 -15.19
CA VAL A 82 -3.62 1.95 -16.59
C VAL A 82 -4.22 0.55 -16.81
N SER A 83 -5.37 0.49 -17.47
CA SER A 83 -6.07 -0.76 -17.83
C SER A 83 -5.20 -1.66 -18.72
N ALA A 84 -5.37 -2.98 -18.62
CA ALA A 84 -4.75 -3.98 -19.49
C ALA A 84 -4.99 -3.73 -21.00
N ASP A 85 -6.18 -3.23 -21.38
CA ASP A 85 -6.54 -2.96 -22.79
C ASP A 85 -5.86 -1.70 -23.38
N GLY A 86 -5.18 -0.89 -22.57
CA GLY A 86 -4.50 0.33 -23.00
C GLY A 86 -3.14 0.11 -23.67
N ASP A 87 -2.59 1.17 -24.26
CA ASP A 87 -1.21 1.20 -24.75
C ASP A 87 -0.20 0.78 -23.66
N ASN A 88 0.94 0.22 -24.06
CA ASN A 88 2.00 -0.18 -23.12
C ASN A 88 2.57 1.07 -22.41
N PRO A 89 2.44 1.18 -21.06
CA PRO A 89 2.80 2.40 -20.34
C PRO A 89 4.29 2.73 -20.41
N PHE A 90 5.14 1.73 -20.67
CA PHE A 90 6.60 1.89 -20.80
C PHE A 90 7.06 2.30 -22.21
N THR A 91 6.18 2.26 -23.23
CA THR A 91 6.56 2.65 -24.59
C THR A 91 6.98 4.13 -24.64
N ASP A 92 8.10 4.39 -25.31
CA ASP A 92 8.77 5.70 -25.38
C ASP A 92 9.07 6.34 -24.01
N ARG A 93 9.22 5.54 -22.93
CA ARG A 93 9.62 6.00 -21.60
C ARG A 93 11.10 5.72 -21.33
N VAL A 94 11.75 6.72 -20.73
CA VAL A 94 13.00 6.53 -19.98
C VAL A 94 12.61 6.24 -18.53
N LEU A 95 13.12 5.15 -17.96
CA LEU A 95 12.88 4.80 -16.56
C LEU A 95 13.73 5.68 -15.62
N TYR A 96 13.26 5.88 -14.39
CA TYR A 96 13.96 6.64 -13.36
C TYR A 96 15.17 5.84 -12.83
N VAL A 97 16.34 6.48 -12.79
CA VAL A 97 17.51 5.98 -12.06
C VAL A 97 17.49 6.62 -10.68
N ASP A 98 17.63 5.82 -9.62
CA ASP A 98 17.57 6.28 -8.24
C ASP A 98 18.95 6.61 -7.67
N ASP A 99 19.20 7.90 -7.40
CA ASP A 99 20.45 8.41 -6.86
C ASP A 99 20.61 8.22 -5.34
N ASP A 100 19.55 7.81 -4.64
CA ASP A 100 19.56 7.38 -3.23
C ASP A 100 19.67 5.85 -3.07
N SER A 101 19.91 5.12 -4.18
CA SER A 101 19.98 3.65 -4.20
C SER A 101 21.22 3.07 -3.51
N SER A 102 21.11 1.81 -3.06
CA SER A 102 22.21 1.05 -2.46
C SER A 102 23.45 0.95 -3.38
N ALA A 103 23.23 0.80 -4.69
CA ALA A 103 24.27 0.83 -5.71
C ALA A 103 24.90 2.23 -5.86
N ALA A 104 24.11 3.30 -5.90
CA ALA A 104 24.61 4.66 -6.01
C ALA A 104 25.46 5.06 -4.79
N HIS A 105 25.01 4.72 -3.58
CA HIS A 105 25.78 4.90 -2.36
C HIS A 105 27.10 4.11 -2.37
N ALA A 106 27.08 2.85 -2.83
CA ALA A 106 28.28 2.02 -2.90
C ALA A 106 29.31 2.50 -3.95
N ALA A 107 28.86 3.14 -5.03
CA ALA A 107 29.75 3.79 -6.00
C ALA A 107 30.55 4.95 -5.37
N GLU A 108 29.97 5.65 -4.39
CA GLU A 108 30.61 6.76 -3.67
C GLU A 108 31.42 6.36 -2.42
N ASP A 109 31.32 5.11 -1.93
CA ASP A 109 31.98 4.70 -0.68
C ASP A 109 33.50 4.63 -0.81
N LYS A 110 34.19 5.69 -0.36
CA LYS A 110 35.65 5.86 -0.39
C LYS A 110 36.43 4.82 0.44
N ASN A 111 35.77 3.92 1.16
CA ASN A 111 36.39 2.79 1.85
C ASN A 111 36.46 1.52 0.98
N ALA A 112 35.60 1.40 -0.04
CA ALA A 112 35.61 0.31 -1.00
C ALA A 112 36.71 0.49 -2.06
N ASP A 113 37.18 -0.62 -2.64
CA ASP A 113 38.22 -0.61 -3.66
C ASP A 113 37.71 -0.07 -5.01
N GLU A 114 38.61 0.05 -5.99
CA GLU A 114 38.27 0.62 -7.30
C GLU A 114 37.38 -0.30 -8.15
N THR A 115 37.48 -1.62 -7.97
CA THR A 115 36.68 -2.64 -8.67
C THR A 115 35.26 -2.65 -8.11
N SER A 116 35.12 -2.78 -6.79
CA SER A 116 33.83 -2.70 -6.08
C SER A 116 33.03 -1.45 -6.45
N ARG A 117 33.69 -0.27 -6.44
CA ARG A 117 33.04 1.00 -6.77
C ARG A 117 32.70 1.12 -8.25
N ALA A 118 33.51 0.58 -9.15
CA ALA A 118 33.21 0.57 -10.58
C ALA A 118 32.04 -0.38 -10.91
N ALA A 119 31.93 -1.52 -10.23
CA ALA A 119 30.80 -2.44 -10.36
C ALA A 119 29.51 -1.79 -9.84
N ALA A 120 29.57 -1.19 -8.65
CA ALA A 120 28.47 -0.42 -8.09
C ALA A 120 28.03 0.75 -9.01
N ALA A 121 28.98 1.50 -9.57
CA ALA A 121 28.71 2.62 -10.49
C ALA A 121 28.06 2.16 -11.81
N GLN A 122 28.45 0.99 -12.34
CA GLN A 122 27.78 0.43 -13.52
C GLN A 122 26.35 0.03 -13.20
N LEU A 123 26.11 -0.70 -12.11
CA LEU A 123 24.76 -1.12 -11.71
C LEU A 123 23.85 0.08 -11.37
N ALA A 124 24.38 1.08 -10.67
CA ALA A 124 23.69 2.33 -10.35
C ALA A 124 23.33 3.19 -11.57
N SER A 125 23.94 2.93 -12.74
CA SER A 125 23.59 3.63 -13.98
C SER A 125 22.35 3.07 -14.69
N VAL A 126 21.85 1.91 -14.25
CA VAL A 126 20.71 1.21 -14.85
C VAL A 126 19.46 1.38 -13.97
N PRO A 127 18.27 1.68 -14.52
CA PRO A 127 17.04 1.89 -13.75
C PRO A 127 16.55 0.67 -12.94
N SER A 128 16.81 0.63 -11.63
CA SER A 128 16.20 -0.34 -10.71
C SER A 128 14.93 0.22 -10.04
N SER A 129 14.10 -0.66 -9.48
CA SER A 129 12.91 -0.25 -8.73
C SER A 129 13.21 0.19 -7.29
N ILE A 130 12.33 1.01 -6.72
CA ILE A 130 12.47 1.62 -5.40
C ILE A 130 11.57 0.85 -4.41
N TRP A 131 12.19 0.16 -3.46
CA TRP A 131 11.50 -0.69 -2.50
C TRP A 131 10.92 0.12 -1.33
N LEU A 132 9.60 0.19 -1.27
CA LEU A 132 8.84 0.79 -0.18
C LEU A 132 8.56 -0.32 0.83
N GLU A 133 9.17 -0.21 2.02
CA GLU A 133 9.02 -1.17 3.12
C GLU A 133 8.61 -0.45 4.41
N PRO A 134 7.61 -0.93 5.17
CA PRO A 134 7.17 -0.30 6.42
C PRO A 134 8.27 -0.04 7.45
N ASP A 135 9.25 -0.95 7.53
CA ASP A 135 10.31 -0.93 8.54
C ASP A 135 11.37 0.17 8.26
N LYS A 136 11.51 0.56 6.99
CA LYS A 136 12.36 1.67 6.51
C LYS A 136 11.56 2.99 6.36
N LEU A 137 10.33 2.87 5.86
CA LEU A 137 9.41 3.95 5.51
C LEU A 137 8.03 3.69 6.16
N PRO A 138 7.85 3.95 7.47
CA PRO A 138 6.56 3.82 8.14
C PRO A 138 5.52 4.80 7.57
N PRO A 139 4.22 4.68 7.91
CA PRO A 139 3.13 5.50 7.32
C PRO A 139 3.42 7.00 7.30
N THR A 140 4.01 7.54 8.37
CA THR A 140 4.38 8.97 8.51
C THR A 140 5.59 9.41 7.66
N ARG A 141 6.16 8.52 6.85
CA ARG A 141 7.38 8.72 6.04
C ARG A 141 7.22 8.31 4.58
N VAL A 142 6.39 7.31 4.27
CA VAL A 142 6.27 6.76 2.91
C VAL A 142 5.69 7.76 1.91
N GLY A 143 4.59 8.46 2.25
CA GLY A 143 3.98 9.47 1.38
C GLY A 143 4.95 10.60 0.99
N PRO A 144 5.67 11.22 1.96
CA PRO A 144 6.73 12.17 1.67
C PRO A 144 7.89 11.63 0.80
N ALA A 145 8.30 10.37 0.97
CA ALA A 145 9.35 9.75 0.16
C ALA A 145 8.91 9.54 -1.30
N VAL A 146 7.74 8.92 -1.50
CA VAL A 146 7.12 8.76 -2.84
C VAL A 146 6.92 10.12 -3.51
N THR A 147 6.50 11.14 -2.76
CA THR A 147 6.35 12.51 -3.27
C THR A 147 7.67 13.13 -3.75
N ALA A 148 8.80 12.81 -3.12
CA ALA A 148 10.12 13.29 -3.53
C ALA A 148 10.57 12.65 -4.86
N VAL A 149 10.46 11.33 -4.98
CA VAL A 149 10.76 10.57 -6.21
C VAL A 149 9.86 11.05 -7.35
N MET A 150 8.54 11.10 -7.15
CA MET A 150 7.59 11.53 -8.17
C MET A 150 7.83 12.97 -8.65
N LYS A 151 8.31 13.85 -7.77
CA LYS A 151 8.73 15.21 -8.14
C LYS A 151 9.99 15.21 -9.02
N GLN A 152 10.98 14.39 -8.71
CA GLN A 152 12.22 14.30 -9.48
C GLN A 152 11.98 13.64 -10.85
N ALA A 153 11.17 12.59 -10.90
CA ALA A 153 10.65 11.99 -12.12
C ALA A 153 9.88 13.01 -13.00
N ALA A 154 9.02 13.83 -12.39
CA ALA A 154 8.30 14.90 -13.10
C ALA A 154 9.22 16.01 -13.64
N TYR A 155 10.36 16.25 -13.00
CA TYR A 155 11.37 17.22 -13.45
C TYR A 155 12.26 16.68 -14.57
N THR A 156 12.60 15.39 -14.53
CA THR A 156 13.47 14.71 -15.51
C THR A 156 12.72 14.12 -16.70
N GLY A 157 11.40 13.94 -16.60
CA GLY A 157 10.55 13.32 -17.63
C GLY A 157 10.60 11.79 -17.62
N THR A 158 11.07 11.17 -16.54
CA THR A 158 11.24 9.72 -16.42
C THR A 158 10.09 9.03 -15.69
N MET A 159 10.04 7.70 -15.78
CA MET A 159 9.03 6.84 -15.16
C MET A 159 9.65 6.03 -14.00
N PRO A 160 9.27 6.27 -12.73
CA PRO A 160 9.75 5.48 -11.60
C PRO A 160 8.96 4.18 -11.45
N VAL A 161 9.63 3.17 -10.91
CA VAL A 161 9.06 1.86 -10.57
C VAL A 161 9.15 1.72 -9.05
N PHE A 162 8.01 1.59 -8.38
CA PHE A 162 7.97 1.32 -6.93
C PHE A 162 7.64 -0.14 -6.66
N VAL A 163 8.16 -0.68 -5.58
CA VAL A 163 7.71 -1.97 -5.01
C VAL A 163 7.02 -1.69 -3.68
N VAL A 164 5.77 -2.11 -3.54
CA VAL A 164 5.02 -2.08 -2.28
C VAL A 164 5.25 -3.43 -1.61
N TYR A 165 6.07 -3.48 -0.56
CA TYR A 165 6.46 -4.72 0.11
C TYR A 165 6.31 -4.58 1.63
N GLY A 166 5.07 -4.72 2.12
CA GLY A 166 4.71 -4.44 3.51
C GLY A 166 3.59 -5.31 4.10
N ILE A 167 3.11 -6.34 3.40
CA ILE A 167 1.97 -7.14 3.86
C ILE A 167 2.24 -7.80 5.24
N PRO A 168 1.36 -7.62 6.26
CA PRO A 168 1.53 -8.25 7.58
C PRO A 168 1.66 -9.78 7.50
N GLY A 169 2.81 -10.31 7.96
CA GLY A 169 3.14 -11.74 7.82
C GLY A 169 3.91 -12.11 6.54
N ARG A 170 4.43 -11.11 5.81
CA ARG A 170 5.48 -11.20 4.76
C ARG A 170 6.53 -12.27 5.08
N ASP A 171 6.96 -13.02 4.05
CA ASP A 171 7.96 -14.10 4.15
C ASP A 171 7.63 -15.19 5.20
N CYS A 172 6.39 -15.25 5.69
CA CYS A 172 5.91 -16.21 6.68
C CYS A 172 6.76 -16.32 7.97
N GLY A 173 7.47 -15.25 8.33
CA GLY A 173 8.40 -15.20 9.45
C GLY A 173 9.87 -15.50 9.10
N GLY A 174 10.23 -15.49 7.82
CA GLY A 174 11.58 -15.66 7.30
C GLY A 174 12.49 -14.42 7.45
N TYR A 175 13.45 -14.29 6.53
CA TYR A 175 14.47 -13.23 6.53
C TYR A 175 13.89 -11.82 6.32
N SER A 176 12.78 -11.72 5.58
CA SER A 176 12.13 -10.47 5.18
C SER A 176 10.78 -10.26 5.89
N ALA A 177 10.57 -10.79 7.10
CA ALA A 177 9.30 -10.62 7.81
C ALA A 177 8.94 -9.13 8.10
N SER A 178 7.67 -8.83 8.37
CA SER A 178 7.25 -7.51 8.88
C SER A 178 6.29 -7.66 10.07
N ASP A 179 6.53 -6.84 11.10
CA ASP A 179 5.73 -6.73 12.33
C ASP A 179 4.52 -5.77 12.20
N MET A 180 4.31 -5.16 11.02
CA MET A 180 3.23 -4.21 10.77
C MET A 180 1.84 -4.82 10.99
N ARG A 181 0.88 -4.02 11.51
CA ARG A 181 -0.52 -4.43 11.67
C ARG A 181 -1.36 -4.22 10.42
N ASP A 182 -2.41 -5.02 10.28
CA ASP A 182 -3.39 -4.97 9.18
C ASP A 182 -4.01 -3.56 8.98
N ASP A 183 -4.30 -2.82 10.07
CA ASP A 183 -4.85 -1.47 9.96
C ASP A 183 -3.79 -0.39 9.68
N GLU A 184 -2.55 -0.62 10.11
CA GLU A 184 -1.40 0.24 9.79
C GLU A 184 -0.97 0.08 8.33
N TYR A 185 -1.05 -1.14 7.79
CA TYR A 185 -0.79 -1.46 6.38
C TYR A 185 -1.79 -0.79 5.43
N VAL A 186 -3.10 -0.81 5.74
CA VAL A 186 -4.09 -0.10 4.91
C VAL A 186 -3.84 1.42 4.90
N ALA A 187 -3.45 2.00 6.04
CA ALA A 187 -3.05 3.41 6.09
C ALA A 187 -1.76 3.69 5.30
N TRP A 188 -0.76 2.81 5.41
CA TRP A 188 0.51 2.89 4.69
C TRP A 188 0.32 2.86 3.16
N VAL A 189 -0.50 1.93 2.64
CA VAL A 189 -0.83 1.89 1.21
C VAL A 189 -1.61 3.13 0.77
N GLN A 190 -2.51 3.69 1.60
CA GLN A 190 -3.22 4.92 1.24
C GLN A 190 -2.29 6.14 1.14
N GLU A 191 -1.28 6.26 2.00
CA GLU A 191 -0.24 7.31 1.89
C GLU A 191 0.57 7.20 0.58
N ILE A 192 0.81 5.97 0.08
CA ILE A 192 1.43 5.73 -1.23
C ILE A 192 0.47 6.15 -2.36
N VAL A 193 -0.80 5.76 -2.29
CA VAL A 193 -1.83 6.11 -3.29
C VAL A 193 -2.02 7.61 -3.39
N ASP A 194 -2.11 8.33 -2.26
CA ASP A 194 -2.31 9.77 -2.24
C ASP A 194 -1.06 10.52 -2.77
N ALA A 195 0.14 10.04 -2.42
CA ALA A 195 1.39 10.59 -2.92
C ALA A 195 1.59 10.40 -4.43
N VAL A 196 1.14 9.28 -5.01
CA VAL A 196 1.15 9.05 -6.47
C VAL A 196 0.07 9.89 -7.17
N SER A 197 -1.17 9.85 -6.67
CA SER A 197 -2.34 10.50 -7.29
C SER A 197 -2.18 12.01 -7.50
N ALA A 198 -1.33 12.65 -6.69
CA ALA A 198 -1.00 14.07 -6.81
C ALA A 198 -0.31 14.46 -8.14
N TRP A 199 0.32 13.52 -8.85
CA TRP A 199 1.20 13.81 -9.99
C TRP A 199 0.53 13.56 -11.34
N GLN A 200 -0.15 14.58 -11.85
CA GLN A 200 -0.96 14.43 -13.06
C GLN A 200 -0.19 14.16 -14.37
N GLY A 201 1.14 14.35 -14.39
CA GLY A 201 2.01 14.22 -15.57
C GLY A 201 3.03 13.07 -15.55
N VAL A 202 3.07 12.27 -14.48
CA VAL A 202 3.95 11.08 -14.38
C VAL A 202 3.07 9.88 -14.08
N VAL A 203 3.24 8.80 -14.83
CA VAL A 203 2.59 7.51 -14.58
C VAL A 203 3.69 6.56 -14.12
N PRO A 204 3.79 6.24 -12.81
CA PRO A 204 4.77 5.28 -12.32
C PRO A 204 4.29 3.86 -12.59
N ALA A 205 5.21 2.89 -12.56
CA ALA A 205 4.85 1.50 -12.32
C ALA A 205 4.84 1.21 -10.82
N VAL A 206 3.93 0.32 -10.39
CA VAL A 206 3.88 -0.16 -9.01
C VAL A 206 3.77 -1.69 -9.02
N ILE A 207 4.78 -2.34 -8.44
CA ILE A 207 4.81 -3.77 -8.16
C ILE A 207 4.21 -3.99 -6.77
N VAL A 208 3.28 -4.94 -6.62
CA VAL A 208 2.49 -5.11 -5.38
C VAL A 208 2.78 -6.46 -4.74
N GLU A 209 3.41 -6.38 -3.57
CA GLU A 209 3.69 -7.46 -2.61
C GLU A 209 4.36 -8.69 -3.25
N PRO A 210 5.64 -8.59 -3.66
CA PRO A 210 6.47 -9.72 -4.08
C PRO A 210 6.30 -10.97 -3.22
N ASP A 211 6.28 -12.13 -3.88
CA ASP A 211 6.05 -13.46 -3.30
C ASP A 211 4.67 -13.67 -2.65
N ALA A 212 3.90 -12.61 -2.37
CA ALA A 212 2.80 -12.70 -1.42
C ALA A 212 1.65 -13.58 -1.89
N LEU A 213 1.38 -13.66 -3.20
CA LEU A 213 0.42 -14.64 -3.74
C LEU A 213 1.02 -16.06 -3.82
N ALA A 214 2.28 -16.19 -4.22
CA ALA A 214 2.93 -17.48 -4.39
C ALA A 214 3.03 -18.23 -3.05
N MET A 215 3.54 -17.55 -2.01
CA MET A 215 3.63 -18.10 -0.66
C MET A 215 2.28 -18.52 -0.05
N MET A 216 1.12 -18.03 -0.54
CA MET A 216 -0.19 -18.49 -0.02
C MET A 216 -0.48 -19.97 -0.28
N THR A 217 0.17 -20.61 -1.27
CA THR A 217 0.04 -22.08 -1.46
C THR A 217 0.68 -22.85 -0.31
N ASP A 218 1.76 -22.31 0.24
CA ASP A 218 2.66 -23.00 1.16
C ASP A 218 2.44 -22.54 2.62
N CYS A 219 1.79 -21.39 2.81
CA CYS A 219 1.68 -20.68 4.07
C CYS A 219 0.23 -20.24 4.41
N PRO A 220 -0.53 -21.06 5.17
CA PRO A 220 -1.91 -20.76 5.56
C PRO A 220 -2.10 -19.48 6.38
N ALA A 221 -1.04 -18.98 7.03
CA ALA A 221 -1.08 -17.71 7.75
C ALA A 221 -1.20 -16.52 6.78
N LEU A 222 -0.47 -16.56 5.65
CA LEU A 222 -0.49 -15.53 4.62
C LEU A 222 -1.75 -15.62 3.75
N GLU A 223 -2.30 -16.82 3.51
CA GLU A 223 -3.59 -17.00 2.82
C GLU A 223 -4.70 -16.14 3.47
N SER A 224 -4.72 -16.09 4.80
CA SER A 224 -5.68 -15.27 5.57
C SER A 224 -5.56 -13.76 5.32
N LYS A 225 -4.47 -13.31 4.67
CA LYS A 225 -4.22 -11.92 4.27
C LYS A 225 -4.68 -11.60 2.84
N MET A 226 -5.19 -12.57 2.07
CA MET A 226 -5.80 -12.30 0.76
C MET A 226 -6.81 -11.13 0.79
N PRO A 227 -7.75 -11.01 1.76
CA PRO A 227 -8.66 -9.85 1.82
C PRO A 227 -7.95 -8.50 2.03
N LEU A 228 -6.79 -8.50 2.68
CA LEU A 228 -5.97 -7.32 2.96
C LEU A 228 -5.21 -6.89 1.70
N LEU A 229 -4.67 -7.86 0.94
CA LEU A 229 -4.11 -7.64 -0.40
C LEU A 229 -5.17 -7.10 -1.37
N THR A 230 -6.38 -7.67 -1.39
CA THR A 230 -7.50 -7.15 -2.21
C THR A 230 -7.85 -5.69 -1.87
N ILE A 231 -7.70 -5.26 -0.61
CA ILE A 231 -7.90 -3.86 -0.20
C ILE A 231 -6.77 -2.97 -0.76
N ALA A 232 -5.51 -3.39 -0.64
CA ALA A 232 -4.37 -2.66 -1.18
C ALA A 232 -4.44 -2.51 -2.71
N VAL A 233 -4.72 -3.59 -3.44
CA VAL A 233 -4.91 -3.60 -4.90
C VAL A 233 -6.02 -2.63 -5.31
N ARG A 234 -7.16 -2.63 -4.63
CA ARG A 234 -8.28 -1.69 -4.90
C ARG A 234 -7.95 -0.23 -4.60
N ALA A 235 -7.10 0.05 -3.61
CA ALA A 235 -6.62 1.40 -3.36
C ALA A 235 -5.68 1.87 -4.48
N LEU A 236 -4.68 1.04 -4.82
CA LEU A 236 -3.70 1.27 -5.89
C LEU A 236 -4.35 1.39 -7.27
N ALA A 237 -5.45 0.66 -7.54
CA ALA A 237 -6.25 0.81 -8.74
C ALA A 237 -6.82 2.22 -8.96
N THR A 238 -6.87 3.07 -7.92
CA THR A 238 -7.34 4.47 -8.01
C THR A 238 -6.22 5.53 -7.99
N SER A 239 -4.96 5.10 -8.14
CA SER A 239 -3.76 5.96 -8.12
C SER A 239 -3.38 6.59 -9.47
N GLY A 240 -3.87 6.04 -10.59
CA GLY A 240 -3.40 6.40 -11.94
C GLY A 240 -2.03 5.85 -12.33
N ALA A 241 -1.42 4.97 -11.52
CA ALA A 241 -0.21 4.22 -11.88
C ALA A 241 -0.48 3.09 -12.89
N ALA A 242 0.58 2.42 -13.35
CA ALA A 242 0.51 1.09 -13.95
C ALA A 242 0.80 0.03 -12.87
N VAL A 243 -0.25 -0.62 -12.36
CA VAL A 243 -0.17 -1.51 -11.18
C VAL A 243 -0.09 -2.98 -11.59
N TYR A 244 0.90 -3.70 -11.03
CA TYR A 244 1.17 -5.12 -11.29
C TYR A 244 1.21 -5.88 -9.96
N ILE A 245 0.36 -6.89 -9.78
CA ILE A 245 0.33 -7.77 -8.59
C ILE A 245 1.37 -8.87 -8.75
N ASP A 246 2.17 -9.18 -7.73
CA ASP A 246 3.17 -10.23 -7.91
C ASP A 246 2.57 -11.64 -8.01
N ALA A 247 3.10 -12.42 -8.95
CA ALA A 247 2.65 -13.76 -9.29
C ALA A 247 3.77 -14.82 -9.15
N GLY A 248 4.83 -14.52 -8.39
CA GLY A 248 5.99 -15.38 -8.20
C GLY A 248 6.75 -15.59 -9.50
N HIS A 249 6.99 -16.85 -9.87
CA HIS A 249 7.77 -17.21 -11.06
C HIS A 249 7.38 -18.59 -11.62
N SER A 250 7.81 -18.87 -12.85
CA SER A 250 7.44 -20.07 -13.64
C SER A 250 7.82 -21.43 -13.02
N GLY A 251 8.58 -21.43 -11.93
CA GLY A 251 9.03 -22.62 -11.20
C GLY A 251 8.38 -22.84 -9.84
N TRP A 252 7.44 -21.99 -9.40
CA TRP A 252 6.85 -22.06 -8.05
C TRP A 252 5.42 -22.61 -8.04
N VAL A 253 4.48 -21.90 -8.66
CA VAL A 253 3.05 -22.22 -8.65
C VAL A 253 2.59 -22.46 -10.09
N ASP A 254 1.63 -23.38 -10.30
CA ASP A 254 1.09 -23.62 -11.63
C ASP A 254 0.19 -22.46 -12.11
N ALA A 255 0.06 -22.31 -13.43
CA ALA A 255 -0.62 -21.16 -14.02
C ALA A 255 -2.14 -21.13 -13.72
N GLU A 256 -2.82 -22.27 -13.52
CA GLU A 256 -4.25 -22.29 -13.20
C GLU A 256 -4.48 -21.85 -11.74
N THR A 257 -3.66 -22.35 -10.80
CA THR A 257 -3.67 -21.94 -9.39
C THR A 257 -3.31 -20.47 -9.23
N MET A 258 -2.24 -19.99 -9.89
CA MET A 258 -1.82 -18.60 -9.79
C MET A 258 -2.81 -17.63 -10.47
N ALA A 259 -3.40 -17.99 -11.62
CA ALA A 259 -4.47 -17.19 -12.22
C ALA A 259 -5.68 -17.06 -11.28
N SER A 260 -6.06 -18.14 -10.58
CA SER A 260 -7.10 -18.11 -9.55
C SER A 260 -6.76 -17.17 -8.39
N LEU A 261 -5.51 -17.15 -7.93
CA LEU A 261 -5.03 -16.23 -6.88
C LEU A 261 -5.03 -14.76 -7.36
N LEU A 262 -4.56 -14.48 -8.57
CA LEU A 262 -4.60 -13.15 -9.19
C LEU A 262 -6.03 -12.61 -9.35
N LEU A 263 -6.97 -13.46 -9.81
CA LEU A 263 -8.38 -13.10 -9.90
C LEU A 263 -8.99 -12.82 -8.52
N ARG A 264 -8.64 -13.59 -7.48
CA ARG A 264 -9.05 -13.32 -6.09
C ARG A 264 -8.47 -12.02 -5.53
N ALA A 265 -7.23 -11.68 -5.87
CA ALA A 265 -6.59 -10.41 -5.50
C ALA A 265 -7.22 -9.20 -6.22
N GLY A 266 -7.81 -9.43 -7.39
CA GLY A 266 -8.51 -8.43 -8.20
C GLY A 266 -7.69 -7.91 -9.37
N VAL A 267 -6.86 -8.75 -10.01
CA VAL A 267 -6.03 -8.41 -11.19
C VAL A 267 -6.81 -7.72 -12.32
N GLU A 268 -8.10 -8.05 -12.47
CA GLU A 268 -9.07 -7.44 -13.40
C GLU A 268 -9.26 -5.92 -13.22
N ASN A 269 -8.82 -5.36 -12.07
CA ASN A 269 -8.93 -3.93 -11.73
C ASN A 269 -7.61 -3.17 -11.95
N VAL A 270 -6.56 -3.81 -12.47
CA VAL A 270 -5.19 -3.25 -12.63
C VAL A 270 -4.57 -3.61 -13.98
N ARG A 271 -3.29 -3.26 -14.20
CA ARG A 271 -2.60 -3.51 -15.48
C ARG A 271 -2.29 -5.00 -15.67
N GLY A 272 -1.96 -5.68 -14.57
CA GLY A 272 -1.86 -7.13 -14.49
C GLY A 272 -0.91 -7.59 -13.38
N PHE A 273 0.20 -8.26 -13.72
CA PHE A 273 1.05 -8.96 -12.76
C PHE A 273 2.56 -8.87 -13.03
N SER A 274 3.38 -9.07 -12.00
CA SER A 274 4.84 -9.21 -12.12
C SER A 274 5.29 -10.66 -11.99
N LEU A 275 6.44 -10.96 -12.56
CA LEU A 275 7.09 -12.27 -12.55
C LEU A 275 8.58 -12.17 -12.23
N ASN A 276 9.12 -13.25 -11.66
CA ASN A 276 10.54 -13.48 -11.43
C ASN A 276 11.22 -12.52 -10.45
N VAL A 277 10.46 -11.75 -9.65
CA VAL A 277 11.00 -10.75 -8.72
C VAL A 277 12.03 -11.39 -7.78
N SER A 278 13.23 -10.81 -7.72
CA SER A 278 14.37 -11.36 -6.96
C SER A 278 14.84 -12.76 -7.38
N ASN A 279 14.29 -13.35 -8.44
CA ASN A 279 14.58 -14.73 -8.86
C ASN A 279 15.48 -14.75 -10.12
N TYR A 280 15.79 -15.95 -10.62
CA TYR A 280 16.86 -16.19 -11.58
C TYR A 280 16.42 -16.95 -12.84
N ASN A 281 15.12 -17.24 -13.00
CA ASN A 281 14.67 -18.01 -14.16
C ASN A 281 14.86 -17.24 -15.47
N VAL A 282 15.33 -17.93 -16.49
CA VAL A 282 15.60 -17.34 -17.80
C VAL A 282 14.32 -16.75 -18.41
N THR A 283 14.42 -15.56 -19.00
CA THR A 283 13.26 -14.78 -19.51
C THR A 283 12.37 -15.56 -20.49
N ALA A 284 12.87 -16.61 -21.15
CA ALA A 284 12.07 -17.49 -22.01
C ALA A 284 11.05 -18.35 -21.23
N ALA A 285 11.38 -18.82 -20.02
CA ALA A 285 10.47 -19.59 -19.16
C ALA A 285 9.39 -18.67 -18.58
N GLU A 286 9.80 -17.51 -18.06
CA GLU A 286 8.90 -16.50 -17.52
C GLU A 286 7.98 -15.89 -18.58
N ARG A 287 8.46 -15.70 -19.83
CA ARG A 287 7.60 -15.36 -20.98
C ARG A 287 6.57 -16.46 -21.26
N ALA A 288 6.97 -17.73 -21.26
CA ALA A 288 6.04 -18.84 -21.50
C ALA A 288 4.97 -19.00 -20.39
N TYR A 289 5.31 -18.68 -19.14
CA TYR A 289 4.38 -18.67 -17.99
C TYR A 289 3.48 -17.42 -18.01
N GLY A 290 4.04 -16.24 -18.27
CA GLY A 290 3.29 -14.98 -18.39
C GLY A 290 2.24 -14.98 -19.49
N GLU A 291 2.52 -15.56 -20.66
CA GLU A 291 1.50 -15.71 -21.71
C GLU A 291 0.34 -16.64 -21.30
N GLN A 292 0.58 -17.66 -20.46
CA GLN A 292 -0.47 -18.53 -19.92
C GLN A 292 -1.33 -17.78 -18.89
N LEU A 293 -0.69 -17.09 -17.93
CA LEU A 293 -1.39 -16.26 -16.95
C LEU A 293 -2.18 -15.13 -17.62
N SER A 294 -1.65 -14.51 -18.67
CA SER A 294 -2.35 -13.48 -19.44
C SER A 294 -3.60 -14.03 -20.14
N GLN A 295 -3.52 -15.21 -20.76
CA GLN A 295 -4.68 -15.89 -21.36
C GLN A 295 -5.75 -16.28 -20.32
N LEU A 296 -5.36 -16.58 -19.08
CA LEU A 296 -6.27 -16.97 -18.00
C LEU A 296 -6.89 -15.78 -17.23
N THR A 297 -6.24 -14.62 -17.23
CA THR A 297 -6.64 -13.45 -16.41
C THR A 297 -7.02 -12.20 -17.19
N GLY A 298 -6.60 -12.08 -18.45
CA GLY A 298 -6.63 -10.83 -19.22
C GLY A 298 -5.55 -9.81 -18.82
N GLY A 299 -4.80 -10.05 -17.75
CA GLY A 299 -3.74 -9.16 -17.28
C GLY A 299 -2.50 -9.17 -18.19
N ARG A 300 -1.77 -8.05 -18.22
CA ARG A 300 -0.47 -7.91 -18.87
C ARG A 300 0.66 -7.97 -17.84
N TYR A 301 1.90 -8.20 -18.27
CA TYR A 301 2.95 -8.54 -17.31
C TYR A 301 4.31 -7.89 -17.51
N VAL A 302 5.08 -7.85 -16.42
CA VAL A 302 6.49 -7.45 -16.40
C VAL A 302 7.33 -8.59 -15.82
N ILE A 303 8.57 -8.72 -16.27
CA ILE A 303 9.53 -9.73 -15.78
C ILE A 303 10.70 -9.00 -15.13
N ASP A 304 11.08 -9.41 -13.91
CA ASP A 304 12.35 -9.03 -13.31
C ASP A 304 13.51 -9.76 -14.02
N THR A 305 14.39 -9.00 -14.64
CA THR A 305 15.58 -9.44 -15.37
C THR A 305 16.88 -9.02 -14.69
N SER A 306 16.80 -8.51 -13.45
CA SER A 306 17.94 -8.02 -12.65
C SER A 306 19.11 -9.00 -12.56
N ARG A 307 18.86 -10.30 -12.46
CA ARG A 307 19.89 -11.34 -12.18
C ARG A 307 19.77 -12.61 -13.02
N ASN A 308 18.91 -12.65 -14.04
CA ASN A 308 18.57 -13.88 -14.78
C ASN A 308 19.37 -14.13 -16.08
N GLY A 309 20.39 -13.32 -16.39
CA GLY A 309 21.13 -13.37 -17.66
C GLY A 309 21.94 -14.64 -17.89
N ASN A 310 22.22 -15.41 -16.83
CA ASN A 310 22.82 -16.76 -16.91
C ASN A 310 21.94 -17.82 -16.21
N GLY A 311 20.64 -17.56 -16.08
CA GLY A 311 19.75 -18.41 -15.29
C GLY A 311 20.21 -18.54 -13.83
N HIS A 312 20.02 -19.74 -13.26
CA HIS A 312 20.52 -20.14 -11.94
C HIS A 312 22.05 -20.38 -11.87
N GLY A 313 22.80 -20.01 -12.92
CA GLY A 313 24.26 -20.04 -12.90
C GLY A 313 24.85 -21.44 -12.70
N ASN A 314 25.42 -21.69 -11.52
CA ASN A 314 25.97 -22.99 -11.12
C ASN A 314 25.09 -23.77 -10.13
N GLU A 315 23.99 -23.17 -9.66
CA GLU A 315 23.09 -23.77 -8.66
C GLU A 315 21.91 -24.52 -9.32
N PRO A 316 21.17 -25.36 -8.58
CA PRO A 316 19.92 -25.96 -9.08
C PRO A 316 18.80 -24.92 -9.29
N ASP A 317 17.86 -25.20 -10.19
CA ASP A 317 16.73 -24.30 -10.52
C ASP A 317 15.78 -23.95 -9.35
N SER A 318 15.95 -24.60 -8.20
CA SER A 318 15.22 -24.30 -6.95
C SER A 318 15.98 -23.35 -6.00
N ALA A 319 17.14 -22.82 -6.41
CA ALA A 319 17.94 -21.90 -5.61
C ALA A 319 17.47 -20.45 -5.84
N TRP A 320 17.20 -19.74 -4.75
CA TRP A 320 16.71 -18.34 -4.80
C TRP A 320 17.58 -17.38 -3.99
N CYS A 321 18.49 -17.91 -3.18
CA CYS A 321 19.21 -17.14 -2.16
C CYS A 321 20.69 -17.05 -2.54
N ASN A 322 21.13 -15.87 -3.00
CA ASN A 322 22.53 -15.58 -3.35
C ASN A 322 23.13 -16.62 -4.33
N VAL A 323 22.47 -16.83 -5.46
CA VAL A 323 22.83 -17.85 -6.46
C VAL A 323 24.18 -17.58 -7.11
N SER A 324 25.08 -18.57 -7.09
CA SER A 324 26.43 -18.43 -7.64
C SER A 324 26.45 -18.58 -9.16
N GLY A 325 27.24 -17.75 -9.85
CA GLY A 325 27.34 -17.76 -11.32
C GLY A 325 26.17 -17.11 -12.06
N ALA A 326 25.17 -16.57 -11.36
CA ALA A 326 24.16 -15.69 -11.93
C ALA A 326 24.79 -14.45 -12.59
N ARG A 327 24.07 -13.78 -13.49
CA ARG A 327 24.53 -12.58 -14.23
C ARG A 327 23.36 -11.63 -14.48
N VAL A 328 23.62 -10.33 -14.62
CA VAL A 328 22.58 -9.35 -15.02
C VAL A 328 21.93 -9.74 -16.35
N GLY A 329 20.62 -9.56 -16.49
CA GLY A 329 19.84 -9.98 -17.66
C GLY A 329 19.56 -8.86 -18.68
N GLU A 330 18.40 -8.94 -19.32
CA GLU A 330 17.87 -7.91 -20.24
C GLU A 330 17.81 -6.55 -19.50
N GLU A 331 18.33 -5.46 -20.08
CA GLU A 331 18.26 -4.14 -19.46
C GLU A 331 16.80 -3.61 -19.41
N PRO A 332 16.43 -2.79 -18.41
CA PRO A 332 15.05 -2.36 -18.19
C PRO A 332 14.46 -1.53 -19.35
N GLY A 333 13.32 -1.96 -19.88
CA GLY A 333 12.67 -1.30 -21.00
C GLY A 333 11.39 -1.99 -21.50
N ALA A 334 10.63 -1.28 -22.32
CA ALA A 334 9.41 -1.80 -22.95
C ALA A 334 9.71 -2.93 -23.93
N THR A 335 8.87 -3.97 -23.96
CA THR A 335 9.00 -5.08 -24.91
C THR A 335 7.87 -5.10 -25.95
N THR A 336 8.06 -5.88 -27.01
CA THR A 336 7.05 -6.21 -28.02
C THR A 336 6.66 -7.69 -27.99
N TYR A 337 6.94 -8.42 -26.90
CA TYR A 337 6.64 -9.85 -26.78
C TYR A 337 5.25 -10.05 -26.18
N GLY A 338 4.27 -10.43 -27.00
CA GLY A 338 2.93 -10.86 -26.54
C GLY A 338 2.26 -9.84 -25.61
N ALA A 339 1.98 -10.27 -24.38
CA ALA A 339 1.41 -9.47 -23.29
C ALA A 339 2.47 -8.94 -22.30
N GLN A 340 3.77 -9.15 -22.54
CA GLN A 340 4.84 -8.54 -21.74
C GLN A 340 4.97 -7.05 -22.07
N ASP A 341 4.68 -6.20 -21.09
CA ASP A 341 4.87 -4.76 -21.21
C ASP A 341 6.35 -4.36 -21.07
N ALA A 342 7.08 -4.89 -20.09
CA ALA A 342 8.48 -4.56 -19.86
C ALA A 342 9.34 -5.71 -19.33
N ALA A 343 10.64 -5.64 -19.61
CA ALA A 343 11.69 -6.18 -18.74
C ALA A 343 12.06 -5.08 -17.74
N LEU A 344 12.29 -5.42 -16.48
CA LEU A 344 12.61 -4.48 -15.40
C LEU A 344 13.69 -5.06 -14.49
N TRP A 345 14.45 -4.23 -13.78
CA TRP A 345 15.27 -4.69 -12.67
C TRP A 345 14.53 -4.37 -11.38
N ILE A 346 13.72 -5.33 -10.91
CA ILE A 346 12.84 -5.12 -9.76
C ILE A 346 13.68 -5.29 -8.48
N LYS A 347 14.34 -6.43 -8.30
CA LYS A 347 15.44 -6.54 -7.32
C LYS A 347 16.63 -5.69 -7.76
N THR A 348 17.20 -4.90 -6.83
CA THR A 348 18.48 -4.21 -7.04
C THR A 348 19.61 -5.24 -7.17
N PRO A 349 20.34 -5.33 -8.30
CA PRO A 349 21.48 -6.24 -8.42
C PRO A 349 22.61 -5.79 -7.48
N GLY A 350 23.25 -6.74 -6.80
CA GLY A 350 24.30 -6.46 -5.80
C GLY A 350 23.77 -6.33 -4.36
N GLU A 351 22.46 -6.36 -4.12
CA GLU A 351 21.92 -6.56 -2.78
C GLU A 351 21.72 -8.05 -2.45
N SER A 352 22.21 -8.47 -1.29
CA SER A 352 22.03 -9.83 -0.78
C SER A 352 20.55 -10.21 -0.59
N ASP A 353 20.28 -11.52 -0.69
CA ASP A 353 19.00 -12.15 -0.40
C ASP A 353 18.90 -12.65 1.05
N GLY A 354 20.03 -12.75 1.76
CA GLY A 354 20.13 -13.27 3.11
C GLY A 354 21.51 -13.83 3.43
N THR A 355 21.69 -14.42 4.61
CA THR A 355 23.00 -14.94 5.05
C THR A 355 23.40 -16.29 4.44
N CYS A 356 22.67 -16.71 3.41
CA CYS A 356 22.99 -17.84 2.53
C CYS A 356 24.22 -17.55 1.67
N ASN A 357 24.94 -18.61 1.27
CA ASN A 357 26.13 -18.54 0.40
C ASN A 357 27.18 -17.49 0.84
N ALA A 358 27.30 -17.28 2.16
CA ALA A 358 28.17 -16.31 2.82
C ALA A 358 27.87 -14.82 2.55
N GLY A 359 26.69 -14.49 2.01
CA GLY A 359 26.27 -13.09 1.84
C GLY A 359 25.92 -12.37 3.15
N PRO A 360 25.82 -11.03 3.12
CA PRO A 360 25.33 -10.21 4.23
C PRO A 360 23.82 -10.33 4.42
N GLN A 361 23.22 -9.56 5.34
CA GLN A 361 21.77 -9.62 5.58
C GLN A 361 20.97 -9.21 4.33
N ALA A 362 19.71 -9.67 4.23
CA ALA A 362 18.83 -9.34 3.11
C ALA A 362 18.73 -7.82 2.89
N GLY A 363 18.85 -7.38 1.63
CA GLY A 363 18.83 -5.97 1.26
C GLY A 363 20.09 -5.17 1.64
N GLN A 364 21.15 -5.79 2.17
CA GLN A 364 22.46 -5.14 2.31
C GLN A 364 23.26 -5.26 1.01
N TRP A 365 23.95 -4.18 0.64
CA TRP A 365 24.87 -4.18 -0.49
C TRP A 365 26.02 -5.16 -0.28
N TRP A 366 26.36 -5.90 -1.34
CA TRP A 366 27.37 -6.94 -1.34
C TRP A 366 28.27 -6.81 -2.59
N PRO A 367 29.47 -6.20 -2.46
CA PRO A 367 30.33 -5.91 -3.61
C PRO A 367 30.72 -7.14 -4.43
N GLU A 368 31.02 -8.27 -3.79
CA GLU A 368 31.40 -9.50 -4.46
C GLU A 368 30.25 -10.07 -5.31
N GLN A 369 28.98 -9.86 -4.90
CA GLN A 369 27.82 -10.20 -5.74
C GLN A 369 27.68 -9.22 -6.92
N ALA A 370 27.89 -7.92 -6.71
CA ALA A 370 27.83 -6.93 -7.78
C ALA A 370 28.86 -7.22 -8.89
N GLU A 371 30.12 -7.50 -8.52
CA GLU A 371 31.17 -7.92 -9.46
C GLU A 371 30.83 -9.24 -10.16
N SER A 372 30.32 -10.23 -9.42
CA SER A 372 29.95 -11.52 -10.01
C SER A 372 28.81 -11.35 -11.01
N LEU A 373 27.76 -10.58 -10.69
CA LEU A 373 26.63 -10.36 -11.59
C LEU A 373 27.03 -9.64 -12.89
N LEU A 374 28.06 -8.80 -12.86
CA LEU A 374 28.67 -8.20 -14.07
C LEU A 374 29.66 -9.12 -14.79
N GLY A 375 30.00 -10.27 -14.20
CA GLY A 375 30.97 -11.23 -14.75
C GLY A 375 32.43 -10.80 -14.62
N TRP A 376 32.74 -9.99 -13.61
CA TRP A 376 34.10 -9.50 -13.34
C TRP A 376 34.92 -10.46 -12.44
N SER A 377 34.25 -11.46 -11.85
CA SER A 377 34.81 -12.56 -11.06
C SER A 377 34.36 -13.95 -11.53
#